data_AF-A0A7W1K7V3-F1
#
_entry.id   AF-A0A7W1K7V3-F1
#
_cell.length_a   1.000
_cell.length_b   1.000
_cell.length_c   1.000
_cell.angle_alpha   90.00
_cell.angle_beta   90.00
_cell.angle_gamma   90.00
#
_symmetry.space_group_name_H-M   'P 1'
#
loop_
_entity.id
_entity.type
_entity.pdbx_description
1 polymer ?
#
loop_
_entity_poly.entity_id
_entity_poly.type
_entity_poly.pdbx_seq_one_letter_code
_entity_poly.pdbx_strand_id
1 'polypeptide(L)'
;VLSNTNLDVAPAARRTQVLCLNPIASLDIAIASPFGLLRALAGSTAALETMTLRSRGAKVRMIGPSPEIARVMGPDLMDSRRREQVLAGGYAQGVEIGERDRGSADAGG
;
A
#
# COMPACT_ATOMS: atom_id res chain seq x y z
N VAL A 1 1.85 12.50 16.31
CA VAL A 1 2.41 11.91 15.07
C VAL A 1 1.38 12.18 13.99
N LEU A 2 1.74 12.81 12.86
CA LEU A 2 0.80 12.87 11.73
C LEU A 2 0.67 11.46 11.18
N SER A 3 -0.55 10.91 11.14
CA SER A 3 -0.81 9.69 10.36
C SER A 3 -1.19 10.06 8.95
N ASN A 4 -0.32 9.73 8.01
CA ASN A 4 -0.62 9.82 6.58
C ASN A 4 -1.40 8.60 6.07
N THR A 5 -1.51 7.55 6.88
CA THR A 5 -2.03 6.23 6.48
C THR A 5 -3.26 5.78 7.27
N ASN A 6 -3.77 6.60 8.21
CA ASN A 6 -4.80 6.23 9.19
C ASN A 6 -4.44 4.94 9.97
N LEU A 7 -3.16 4.60 10.04
CA LEU A 7 -2.73 3.32 10.59
C LEU A 7 -2.73 3.36 12.12
N ASP A 8 -2.58 4.55 12.70
CA ASP A 8 -2.58 4.83 14.12
C ASP A 8 -3.96 4.62 14.78
N VAL A 9 -5.05 4.82 14.04
CA VAL A 9 -6.43 4.60 14.48
C VAL A 9 -6.90 3.16 14.32
N ALA A 10 -6.13 2.31 13.63
CA ALA A 10 -6.50 0.91 13.45
C ALA A 10 -6.48 0.17 14.81
N PRO A 11 -7.57 -0.51 15.20
CA PRO A 11 -7.53 -1.37 16.37
C PRO A 11 -6.48 -2.45 16.13
N ALA A 12 -5.53 -2.58 17.06
CA ALA A 12 -4.43 -3.54 16.94
C ALA A 12 -4.24 -4.31 18.23
N ALA A 13 -4.49 -5.61 18.13
CA ALA A 13 -4.24 -6.59 19.17
C ALA A 13 -3.76 -7.90 18.52
N ARG A 14 -3.40 -8.88 19.36
CA ARG A 14 -3.16 -10.25 18.90
C ARG A 14 -4.36 -10.75 18.10
N ARG A 15 -4.10 -11.51 17.03
CA ARG A 15 -5.10 -12.02 16.08
C ARG A 15 -5.79 -10.97 15.21
N THR A 16 -5.40 -9.69 15.28
CA THR A 16 -5.89 -8.67 14.36
C THR A 16 -5.10 -8.69 13.05
N GLN A 17 -5.78 -8.61 11.91
CA GLN A 17 -5.15 -8.36 10.61
C GLN A 17 -5.46 -6.94 10.15
N VAL A 18 -4.42 -6.20 9.78
CA VAL A 18 -4.53 -4.83 9.28
C VAL A 18 -4.02 -4.79 7.86
N LEU A 19 -4.90 -4.36 6.95
CA LEU A 19 -4.57 -4.10 5.55
C LEU A 19 -4.42 -2.59 5.35
N CYS A 20 -3.23 -2.16 4.94
CA CYS A 20 -2.97 -0.78 4.56
C CYS A 20 -2.84 -0.67 3.05
N LEU A 21 -3.64 0.21 2.45
CA LEU A 21 -3.47 0.62 1.06
C LEU A 21 -2.58 1.86 1.04
N ASN A 22 -1.39 1.76 0.46
CA ASN A 22 -0.47 2.89 0.32
C ASN A 22 -0.24 3.20 -1.17
N PRO A 23 -1.10 4.03 -1.79
CA PRO A 23 -1.06 4.30 -3.22
C PRO A 23 0.19 5.07 -3.67
N ILE A 24 0.95 5.67 -2.73
CA ILE A 24 2.11 6.53 -3.03
C ILE A 24 3.45 5.80 -2.79
N ALA A 25 3.45 4.73 -1.99
CA ALA A 25 4.67 4.00 -1.61
C ALA A 25 5.48 3.43 -2.78
N SER A 26 4.85 3.13 -3.92
CA SER A 26 5.50 2.49 -5.08
C SER A 26 5.56 3.37 -6.35
N LEU A 27 5.11 4.62 -6.29
CA LEU A 27 5.23 5.55 -7.43
C LEU A 27 6.67 6.02 -7.66
N ASP A 28 7.20 5.83 -8.86
CA ASP A 28 8.54 6.32 -9.22
C ASP A 28 8.51 7.84 -9.46
N ILE A 29 8.54 8.59 -8.37
CA ILE A 29 8.49 10.06 -8.36
C ILE A 29 9.88 10.58 -8.05
N ALA A 30 10.43 11.41 -8.94
CA ALA A 30 11.72 12.05 -8.76
C ALA A 30 11.79 12.80 -7.40
N ILE A 31 12.86 12.55 -6.64
CA ILE A 31 13.12 13.11 -5.29
C ILE A 31 13.07 14.64 -5.29
N ALA A 32 13.40 15.28 -6.41
CA ALA A 32 13.40 16.73 -6.57
C ALA A 32 12.01 17.36 -6.74
N SER A 33 10.93 16.57 -6.79
CA SER A 33 9.56 17.09 -6.81
C SER A 33 8.96 17.13 -5.40
N PRO A 34 8.00 18.04 -5.12
CA PRO A 34 7.26 18.06 -3.86
C PRO A 34 6.62 16.71 -3.50
N PHE A 35 6.23 15.92 -4.51
CA PHE A 35 5.67 14.58 -4.34
C PHE A 35 6.73 13.51 -4.01
N GLY A 36 7.99 13.71 -4.41
CA GLY A 36 9.12 12.83 -4.06
C GLY A 36 9.47 12.87 -2.57
N LEU A 37 9.39 14.06 -1.96
CA LEU A 37 9.51 14.23 -0.50
C LEU A 37 8.33 13.58 0.22
N LEU A 38 7.11 13.72 -0.32
CA LEU A 38 5.91 13.08 0.22
C LEU A 38 6.01 11.54 0.17
N ARG A 39 6.58 10.96 -0.89
CA ARG A 39 6.89 9.52 -1.01
C ARG A 39 7.88 9.05 0.07
N ALA A 40 8.98 9.77 0.26
CA ALA A 40 9.99 9.41 1.25
C ALA A 40 9.43 9.49 2.69
N LEU A 41 8.62 10.50 2.98
CA LEU A 41 7.94 10.66 4.26
C LEU A 41 6.82 9.63 4.47
N ALA A 42 6.02 9.32 3.45
CA ALA A 42 4.97 8.30 3.52
C ALA A 42 5.55 6.89 3.71
N GLY A 43 6.69 6.58 3.09
CA GLY A 43 7.38 5.31 3.29
C GLY A 43 7.94 5.14 4.71
N SER A 44 8.56 6.19 5.25
CA SER A 44 9.18 6.18 6.59
C SER A 44 8.17 6.22 7.74
N THR A 45 7.09 7.00 7.60
CA THR A 45 6.00 7.04 8.60
C THR A 45 5.19 5.74 8.60
N ALA A 46 4.81 5.22 7.44
CA ALA A 46 4.10 3.95 7.36
C ALA A 46 4.92 2.77 7.92
N ALA A 47 6.26 2.81 7.79
CA ALA A 47 7.15 1.81 8.39
C ALA A 47 7.10 1.87 9.93
N LEU A 48 7.18 3.06 10.52
CA LEU A 48 7.13 3.26 11.98
C LEU A 48 5.75 2.91 12.56
N GLU A 49 4.68 3.29 11.87
CA GLU A 49 3.31 2.93 12.28
C GLU A 49 3.09 1.42 12.18
N THR A 50 3.57 0.79 11.10
CA THR A 50 3.51 -0.67 10.93
C THR A 50 4.26 -1.40 12.06
N MET A 51 5.44 -0.91 12.47
CA MET A 51 6.17 -1.48 13.60
C MET A 51 5.38 -1.38 14.91
N THR A 52 4.67 -0.27 15.13
CA THR A 52 3.84 -0.06 16.32
C THR A 52 2.63 -1.01 16.36
N LEU A 53 1.98 -1.25 15.23
CA LEU A 53 0.88 -2.23 15.18
C LEU A 53 1.39 -3.67 15.34
N ARG A 54 2.55 -3.99 14.75
CA ARG A 54 3.19 -5.30 14.90
C ARG A 54 3.64 -5.56 16.33
N SER A 55 4.16 -4.56 17.04
CA SER A 55 4.53 -4.70 18.46
C SER A 55 3.33 -5.00 19.36
N ARG A 56 2.13 -4.56 18.97
CA ARG A 56 0.85 -4.92 19.61
C ARG A 56 0.33 -6.31 19.23
N GLY A 57 1.06 -7.04 18.39
CA GLY A 57 0.73 -8.41 17.96
C GLY A 57 -0.22 -8.50 16.77
N ALA A 58 -0.49 -7.38 16.07
CA ALA A 58 -1.25 -7.41 14.83
C ALA A 58 -0.39 -7.91 13.66
N LYS A 59 -1.02 -8.62 12.72
CA LYS A 59 -0.43 -8.92 11.41
C LYS A 59 -0.76 -7.77 10.47
N VAL A 60 0.26 -7.09 9.95
CA VAL A 60 0.09 -5.94 9.07
C VAL A 60 0.59 -6.26 7.68
N ARG A 61 -0.29 -6.07 6.68
CA ARG A 61 0.03 -6.17 5.26
C ARG A 61 -0.10 -4.80 4.61
N MET A 62 0.93 -4.41 3.88
CA MET A 62 0.95 -3.19 3.07
C MET A 62 0.77 -3.59 1.61
N ILE A 63 -0.18 -2.97 0.92
CA ILE A 63 -0.38 -3.12 -0.52
C ILE A 63 -0.25 -1.73 -1.15
N GLY A 64 0.71 -1.59 -2.06
CA GLY A 64 0.82 -0.46 -2.97
C GLY A 64 0.59 -0.90 -4.42
N PRO A 65 0.49 0.03 -5.38
CA PRO A 65 0.42 -0.32 -6.79
C PRO A 65 1.66 -1.13 -7.20
N SER A 66 1.48 -2.15 -8.03
CA SER A 66 2.60 -2.87 -8.64
C SER A 66 3.43 -1.91 -9.51
N PRO A 67 4.68 -2.24 -9.85
CA PRO A 67 5.50 -1.39 -10.73
C PRO A 67 4.82 -1.08 -12.07
N GLU A 68 4.02 -2.01 -12.59
CA GLU A 68 3.25 -1.81 -13.81
C GLU A 68 2.14 -0.78 -13.61
N ILE A 69 1.32 -0.94 -12.56
CA ILE A 69 0.24 0.00 -12.26
C ILE A 69 0.76 1.38 -11.87
N ALA A 70 1.88 1.44 -11.14
CA ALA A 70 2.54 2.69 -10.79
C ALA A 70 2.97 3.49 -12.03
N ARG A 71 3.43 2.83 -13.10
CA ARG A 71 3.75 3.49 -14.38
C ARG A 71 2.51 4.03 -15.08
N VAL A 72 1.39 3.29 -15.04
CA VAL A 72 0.10 3.73 -15.60
C VAL A 72 -0.43 4.95 -14.83
N MET A 73 -0.40 4.91 -13.49
CA MET A 73 -0.77 6.06 -12.64
C MET A 73 0.05 7.29 -13.01
N GLY A 74 1.37 7.11 -13.16
CA GLY A 74 2.28 8.19 -13.50
C GLY A 74 2.33 9.30 -12.44
N PRO A 75 2.91 10.47 -12.79
CA PRO A 75 3.23 11.49 -11.80
C PRO A 75 2.02 12.37 -11.41
N ASP A 76 1.00 12.46 -12.25
CA ASP A 76 -0.22 13.22 -11.96
C ASP A 76 -1.34 12.27 -11.51
N LEU A 77 -1.49 12.15 -10.19
CA LEU A 77 -2.50 11.29 -9.57
C LEU A 77 -3.94 11.77 -9.82
N MET A 78 -4.11 13.00 -10.31
CA MET A 78 -5.41 13.59 -10.61
C MET A 78 -5.71 13.58 -12.12
N ASP A 79 -4.86 12.97 -12.96
CA ASP A 79 -5.10 12.81 -14.39
C ASP A 79 -6.26 11.82 -14.65
N SER A 80 -7.45 12.37 -14.85
CA SER A 80 -8.68 11.61 -15.08
C SER A 80 -8.64 10.74 -16.34
N ARG A 81 -7.76 11.04 -17.30
CA ARG A 81 -7.63 10.29 -18.56
C ARG A 81 -7.12 8.87 -18.35
N ARG A 82 -6.44 8.62 -17.21
CA ARG A 82 -5.85 7.30 -16.87
C ARG A 82 -6.73 6.48 -15.94
N ARG A 83 -7.84 7.06 -15.45
CA ARG A 83 -8.67 6.49 -14.38
C ARG A 83 -9.11 5.06 -14.69
N GLU A 84 -9.64 4.81 -15.88
CA GLU A 84 -10.12 3.46 -16.24
C GLU A 84 -8.98 2.43 -16.26
N GLN A 85 -7.83 2.80 -16.83
CA GLN A 85 -6.67 1.91 -16.91
C GLN A 85 -6.09 1.60 -15.52
N VAL A 86 -5.99 2.61 -14.65
CA VAL A 86 -5.53 2.45 -13.26
C VAL A 86 -6.50 1.57 -12.46
N LEU A 87 -7.81 1.76 -12.61
CA LEU A 87 -8.82 0.96 -11.91
C LEU A 87 -8.82 -0.49 -12.38
N ALA A 88 -8.79 -0.74 -13.70
CA ALA A 88 -8.74 -2.08 -14.25
C ALA A 88 -7.47 -2.83 -13.82
N GLY A 89 -6.32 -2.15 -13.90
CA GLY A 89 -5.04 -2.73 -13.50
C GLY A 89 -4.93 -2.96 -11.99
N GLY A 90 -5.43 -2.03 -11.16
CA GLY A 90 -5.49 -2.21 -9.71
C GLY A 90 -6.42 -3.36 -9.29
N TYR A 91 -7.55 -3.55 -10.00
CA TYR A 91 -8.43 -4.69 -9.78
C TYR A 91 -7.74 -6.01 -10.12
N ALA A 92 -7.10 -6.10 -11.29
CA ALA A 92 -6.36 -7.29 -11.71
C ALA A 92 -5.24 -7.66 -10.71
N GLN A 93 -4.48 -6.66 -10.23
CA GLN A 93 -3.47 -6.86 -9.18
C GLN A 93 -4.09 -7.42 -7.90
N GLY A 94 -5.25 -6.91 -7.48
CA GLY A 94 -5.96 -7.39 -6.30
C GLY A 94 -6.39 -8.85 -6.42
N VAL A 95 -6.86 -9.27 -7.60
CA VAL A 95 -7.23 -10.66 -7.89
C VAL A 95 -6.01 -11.58 -7.78
N GLU A 96 -4.89 -11.22 -8.44
CA GLU A 96 -3.65 -12.02 -8.38
C GLU A 96 -3.16 -12.21 -6.94
N ILE A 97 -3.20 -11.14 -6.15
CA ILE A 97 -2.84 -11.18 -4.72
C ILE A 97 -3.75 -12.16 -3.96
N GLY A 98 -5.05 -12.12 -4.19
CA GLY A 98 -6.02 -13.00 -3.52
C GLY A 98 -5.89 -14.47 -3.93
N GLU A 99 -5.50 -14.74 -5.17
CA GLU A 99 -5.20 -16.10 -5.65
C GLU A 99 -3.92 -16.64 -5.02
N ARG A 100 -2.85 -15.84 -4.98
CA ARG A 100 -1.58 -16.22 -4.35
C ARG A 100 -1.74 -16.55 -2.87
N ASP A 101 -2.54 -15.76 -2.15
CA ASP A 101 -2.79 -15.97 -0.73
C ASP A 101 -3.58 -17.27 -0.47
N ARG A 102 -4.57 -17.59 -1.31
CA ARG A 102 -5.33 -18.84 -1.24
C ARG A 102 -4.44 -20.06 -1.50
N GLY A 103 -3.63 -20.01 -2.56
CA GLY A 103 -2.68 -21.10 -2.86
C GLY A 103 -1.64 -21.33 -1.76
N SER A 104 -1.24 -20.27 -1.05
CA SER A 104 -0.32 -20.37 0.09
C SER A 104 -0.96 -20.98 1.35
N ALA A 105 -2.29 -20.84 1.51
CA ALA A 105 -3.02 -21.47 2.60
C ALA A 105 -3.22 -22.97 2.36
N ASP A 106 -3.47 -23.37 1.10
CA ASP A 106 -3.71 -24.77 0.73
C ASP A 106 -2.42 -25.62 0.73
N ALA A 107 -1.24 -25.01 0.48
CA ALA A 107 0.06 -25.69 0.48
C ALA A 107 0.65 -25.95 1.88
N GLY A 108 0.02 -25.44 2.94
CA GLY A 108 0.48 -25.58 4.33
C GLY A 108 -0.37 -26.50 5.21
N GLY A 109 -1.28 -27.29 4.60
CA GLY A 109 -2.16 -28.25 5.27
C GLY A 109 -1.59 -29.66 5.38
#